data_AF-A0A564Y4I1-F1
#
_entry.id   AF-A0A564Y4I1-F1
#
_cell.length_a   1.000
_cell.length_b   1.000
_cell.length_c   1.000
_cell.angle_alpha   90.00
_cell.angle_beta   90.00
_cell.angle_gamma   90.00
#
_symmetry.space_group_name_H-M   'P 1'
#
loop_
_entity.id
_entity.type
_entity.pdbx_description
1 polymer ?
#
loop_
_entity_poly.entity_id
_entity_poly.type
_entity_poly.pdbx_seq_one_letter_code
_entity_poly.pdbx_strand_id
1 'polypeptide(L)'
;MLNFTHGFSLLKISSNSQVFHRLLVTEVRKAPVFPSFVKLHFNDVKTKHPELKSTEIMKKLSQMYKATPASELQKLSSNISVPTPKSEKEKMEDRKKLTLARKNGFPRPLPITGYQVFIHERLTGNKGMNLKDMTSKLADASKAWNGLDESSKEPYVNQAMENKLARLRELKTWCENHGITYSERKSVLINRFYAKHERSKTAAAAAQESPKKSSKK
;
A
#
# COMPACT_ATOMS: atom_id res chain seq x y z
N MET A 1 -36.77 -54.78 -14.99
CA MET A 1 -36.45 -54.56 -16.41
C MET A 1 -36.74 -53.12 -16.77
N LEU A 2 -35.96 -52.60 -17.73
CA LEU A 2 -35.99 -51.27 -18.35
C LEU A 2 -35.12 -50.19 -17.69
N ASN A 3 -33.85 -50.25 -18.11
CA ASN A 3 -32.90 -49.14 -18.15
C ASN A 3 -33.43 -48.03 -19.08
N PHE A 4 -33.26 -46.77 -18.68
CA PHE A 4 -33.10 -45.67 -19.63
C PHE A 4 -31.97 -44.76 -19.19
N THR A 5 -30.86 -44.90 -19.92
CA THR A 5 -29.71 -44.02 -19.98
C THR A 5 -30.03 -42.86 -20.92
N HIS A 6 -29.96 -41.61 -20.45
CA HIS A 6 -29.74 -40.40 -21.25
C HIS A 6 -29.45 -39.27 -20.25
N GLY A 7 -28.43 -38.45 -20.34
CA GLY A 7 -27.32 -38.30 -21.27
C GLY A 7 -26.57 -37.09 -20.71
N PHE A 8 -25.30 -37.28 -20.34
CA PHE A 8 -24.44 -36.18 -19.93
C PHE A 8 -24.24 -35.26 -21.15
N SER A 9 -24.98 -34.15 -21.21
CA SER A 9 -24.68 -33.08 -22.14
C SER A 9 -23.35 -32.44 -21.74
N LEU A 10 -22.29 -32.91 -22.38
CA LEU A 10 -21.02 -32.22 -22.52
C LEU A 10 -21.28 -30.91 -23.27
N LEU A 11 -21.53 -29.83 -22.53
CA LEU A 11 -21.38 -28.48 -23.04
C LEU A 11 -19.91 -28.32 -23.44
N LYS A 12 -19.65 -28.46 -24.74
CA LYS A 12 -18.43 -28.00 -25.40
C LYS A 12 -18.29 -26.51 -25.10
N ILE A 13 -17.54 -26.19 -24.06
CA ILE A 13 -16.98 -24.85 -23.84
C ILE A 13 -16.03 -24.64 -25.01
N SER A 14 -16.53 -23.97 -26.05
CA SER A 14 -15.72 -23.46 -27.14
C SER A 14 -14.76 -22.45 -26.52
N SER A 15 -13.53 -22.91 -26.30
CA SER A 15 -12.42 -22.13 -25.80
C SER A 15 -12.00 -21.13 -26.87
N ASN A 16 -12.69 -19.99 -26.92
CA ASN A 16 -12.14 -18.78 -27.50
C ASN A 16 -11.88 -17.75 -26.40
N SER A 17 -11.17 -18.21 -25.37
CA SER A 17 -10.34 -17.32 -24.58
C SER A 17 -9.14 -17.00 -25.45
N GLN A 18 -9.19 -15.89 -26.18
CA GLN A 18 -7.95 -15.16 -26.49
C GLN A 18 -7.38 -14.71 -25.15
N VAL A 19 -6.68 -15.65 -24.52
CA VAL A 19 -5.75 -15.38 -23.46
C VAL A 19 -4.70 -14.53 -24.15
N PHE A 20 -4.80 -13.22 -23.95
CA PHE A 20 -3.63 -12.37 -24.05
C PHE A 20 -2.66 -12.91 -23.01
N HIS A 21 -1.87 -13.91 -23.40
CA HIS A 21 -0.57 -14.16 -22.84
C HIS A 21 0.19 -12.89 -23.18
N ARG A 22 0.05 -11.89 -22.30
CA ARG A 22 1.08 -10.90 -22.12
C ARG A 22 2.28 -11.75 -21.77
N LEU A 23 3.10 -12.03 -22.78
CA LEU A 23 4.42 -12.60 -22.60
C LEU A 23 5.02 -11.78 -21.47
N LEU A 24 5.09 -12.39 -20.29
CA LEU A 24 5.99 -11.94 -19.26
C LEU A 24 7.35 -12.28 -19.83
N VAL A 25 7.81 -11.42 -20.74
CA VAL A 25 9.23 -11.20 -20.93
C VAL A 25 9.67 -10.88 -19.51
N THR A 26 10.20 -11.87 -18.82
CA THR A 26 11.06 -11.69 -17.66
C THR A 26 12.35 -11.07 -18.16
N GLU A 27 12.24 -9.93 -18.86
CA GLU A 27 13.30 -8.95 -18.80
C GLU A 27 13.31 -8.58 -17.34
N VAL A 28 14.40 -8.97 -16.69
CA VAL A 28 14.88 -8.31 -15.49
C VAL A 28 14.72 -6.83 -15.79
N ARG A 29 13.69 -6.19 -15.22
CA ARG A 29 13.43 -4.76 -15.44
C ARG A 29 14.65 -4.06 -14.86
N LYS A 30 15.64 -3.77 -15.71
CA LYS A 30 16.83 -3.03 -15.32
C LYS A 30 16.29 -1.70 -14.81
N ALA A 31 16.59 -1.41 -13.56
CA ALA A 31 16.16 -0.17 -12.96
C ALA A 31 16.67 0.99 -13.83
N PRO A 32 15.85 2.02 -14.09
CA PRO A 32 16.36 3.17 -14.82
C PRO A 32 17.51 3.77 -14.01
N VAL A 33 18.70 3.84 -14.62
CA VAL A 33 19.94 4.29 -13.96
C VAL A 33 19.93 5.79 -13.71
N PHE A 34 19.25 6.53 -14.59
CA PHE A 34 19.19 7.98 -14.54
C PHE A 34 18.56 8.56 -13.25
N PRO A 35 17.39 8.08 -12.74
CA PRO A 35 16.88 8.53 -11.45
C PRO A 35 17.84 8.37 -10.27
N SER A 36 18.63 7.30 -10.24
CA SER A 36 19.64 7.09 -9.20
C SER A 36 20.82 8.07 -9.37
N PHE A 37 21.27 8.28 -10.61
CA PHE A 37 22.29 9.26 -10.95
C PHE A 37 21.88 10.68 -10.55
N VAL A 38 20.63 11.06 -10.85
CA VAL A 38 20.05 12.35 -10.43
C VAL A 38 20.09 12.46 -8.92
N LYS A 39 19.64 11.46 -8.15
CA LYS A 39 19.67 11.51 -6.68
C LYS A 39 21.07 11.74 -6.10
N LEU A 40 22.10 11.14 -6.71
CA LEU A 40 23.48 11.27 -6.25
C LEU A 40 24.05 12.66 -6.53
N HIS A 41 23.85 13.18 -7.74
CA HIS A 41 24.50 14.42 -8.19
C HIS A 41 23.63 15.68 -8.09
N PHE A 42 22.34 15.55 -7.76
CA PHE A 42 21.43 16.70 -7.70
C PHE A 42 21.87 17.73 -6.65
N ASN A 43 22.28 17.26 -5.47
CA ASN A 43 22.77 18.15 -4.42
C ASN A 43 24.08 18.83 -4.84
N ASP A 44 25.01 18.11 -5.46
CA ASP A 44 26.27 18.67 -5.95
C ASP A 44 26.06 19.77 -7.01
N VAL A 45 25.10 19.57 -7.92
CA VAL A 45 24.78 20.57 -8.94
C VAL A 45 24.06 21.77 -8.32
N LYS A 46 23.17 21.53 -7.35
CA LYS A 46 22.44 22.58 -6.64
C LYS A 46 23.34 23.43 -5.74
N THR A 47 24.34 22.84 -5.07
CA THR A 47 25.28 23.58 -4.23
C THR A 47 26.26 24.41 -5.07
N LYS A 48 26.71 23.90 -6.21
CA LYS A 48 27.56 24.64 -7.16
C LYS A 48 26.80 25.72 -7.93
N HIS A 49 25.49 25.59 -8.07
CA HIS A 49 24.64 26.53 -8.78
C HIS A 49 23.32 26.78 -8.02
N PRO A 50 23.37 27.53 -6.90
CA PRO A 50 22.21 27.76 -6.06
C PRO A 50 21.14 28.65 -6.73
N GLU A 51 21.52 29.43 -7.74
CA GLU A 51 20.63 30.35 -8.47
C GLU A 51 19.87 29.69 -9.63
N LEU A 52 20.30 28.49 -10.08
CA LEU A 52 19.66 27.83 -11.22
C LEU A 52 18.32 27.20 -10.83
N LYS A 53 17.34 27.34 -11.72
CA LYS A 53 16.04 26.70 -11.54
C LYS A 53 16.17 25.19 -11.67
N SER A 54 15.31 24.43 -10.98
CA SER A 54 15.34 22.95 -11.02
C SER A 54 15.32 22.36 -12.44
N THR A 55 14.72 23.07 -13.40
CA THR A 55 14.69 22.68 -14.82
C THR A 55 16.08 22.68 -15.47
N GLU A 56 16.92 23.64 -15.11
CA GLU A 56 18.29 23.79 -15.63
C GLU A 56 19.26 22.83 -14.95
N ILE A 57 19.07 22.60 -13.65
CA ILE A 57 19.77 21.55 -12.90
C ILE A 57 19.53 20.18 -13.55
N MET A 58 18.27 19.87 -13.92
CA MET A 58 17.95 18.61 -14.60
C MET A 58 18.55 18.51 -16.00
N LYS A 59 18.61 19.61 -16.77
CA LYS A 59 19.31 19.65 -18.07
C LYS A 59 20.79 19.34 -17.90
N LYS A 60 21.45 19.96 -16.91
CA LYS A 60 22.86 19.74 -16.60
C LYS A 60 23.13 18.31 -16.13
N LEU A 61 22.28 17.75 -15.29
CA LEU A 61 22.36 16.35 -14.88
C LEU A 61 22.16 15.37 -16.04
N SER A 62 21.27 15.70 -17.00
CA SER A 62 21.10 14.90 -18.22
C SER A 62 22.35 14.94 -19.11
N GLN A 63 22.99 16.10 -19.25
CA GLN A 63 24.24 16.24 -19.98
C GLN A 63 25.39 15.49 -19.29
N MET A 64 25.51 15.63 -17.97
CA MET A 64 26.48 14.88 -17.17
C MET A 64 26.29 13.37 -17.33
N TYR A 65 25.06 12.88 -17.22
CA TYR A 65 24.74 11.47 -17.42
C TYR A 65 25.14 10.93 -18.80
N LYS A 66 24.98 11.75 -19.86
CA LYS A 66 25.42 11.39 -21.21
C LYS A 66 26.95 11.40 -21.37
N ALA A 67 27.65 12.21 -20.59
CA ALA A 67 29.10 12.32 -20.59
C ALA A 67 29.79 11.27 -19.67
N THR A 68 29.05 10.71 -18.70
CA THR A 68 29.54 9.66 -17.80
C THR A 68 29.83 8.37 -18.58
N PRO A 69 31.01 7.74 -18.39
CA PRO A 69 31.36 6.52 -19.10
C PRO A 69 30.44 5.35 -18.70
N ALA A 70 30.18 4.46 -19.66
CA ALA A 70 29.27 3.32 -19.49
C ALA A 70 29.68 2.40 -18.31
N SER A 71 30.96 2.35 -17.95
CA SER A 71 31.48 1.57 -16.82
C SER A 71 31.00 2.10 -15.46
N GLU A 72 30.88 3.43 -15.29
CA GLU A 72 30.34 4.05 -14.07
C GLU A 72 28.83 3.91 -14.00
N LEU A 73 28.14 4.04 -15.13
CA LEU A 73 26.70 3.78 -15.22
C LEU A 73 26.37 2.32 -14.90
N GLN A 74 27.22 1.36 -15.29
CA GLN A 74 27.06 -0.04 -14.91
C GLN A 74 27.26 -0.27 -13.41
N LYS A 75 28.26 0.36 -12.78
CA LYS A 75 28.43 0.33 -11.31
C LYS A 75 27.26 0.96 -10.58
N LEU A 76 26.66 2.01 -11.13
CA LEU A 76 25.44 2.58 -10.58
C LEU A 76 24.27 1.61 -10.74
N SER A 77 24.14 0.95 -11.91
CA SER A 77 23.08 -0.01 -12.21
C SER A 77 23.07 -1.22 -11.26
N SER A 78 24.24 -1.73 -10.88
CA SER A 78 24.35 -2.86 -9.94
C SER A 78 23.97 -2.47 -8.50
N ASN A 79 24.15 -1.19 -8.14
CA ASN A 79 23.79 -0.66 -6.84
C ASN A 79 22.32 -0.18 -6.76
N ILE A 80 21.55 -0.21 -7.86
CA ILE A 80 20.15 0.19 -7.80
C ILE A 80 19.33 -0.90 -7.15
N SER A 81 19.03 -0.68 -5.87
CA SER A 81 17.95 -1.39 -5.20
C SER A 81 16.63 -0.99 -5.86
N VAL A 82 16.18 -1.80 -6.83
CA VAL A 82 14.79 -1.77 -7.27
C VAL A 82 13.94 -2.04 -6.03
N PRO A 83 12.88 -1.25 -5.75
CA PRO A 83 11.88 -1.65 -4.77
C PRO A 83 11.35 -3.02 -5.16
N THR A 84 11.87 -4.07 -4.53
CA THR A 84 11.47 -5.41 -4.83
C THR A 84 10.02 -5.56 -4.39
N PRO A 85 9.15 -6.16 -5.23
CA PRO A 85 7.81 -6.47 -4.79
C PRO A 85 7.95 -7.35 -3.54
N LYS A 86 7.31 -6.92 -2.45
CA LYS A 86 7.32 -7.66 -1.19
C LYS A 86 7.01 -9.12 -1.45
N SER A 87 7.82 -10.00 -0.87
CA SER A 87 7.59 -11.44 -0.98
C SER A 87 6.22 -11.79 -0.39
N GLU A 88 5.64 -12.91 -0.82
CA GLU A 88 4.34 -13.35 -0.29
C GLU A 88 4.40 -13.57 1.24
N LYS A 89 5.54 -14.05 1.74
CA LYS A 89 5.81 -14.18 3.17
C LYS A 89 5.74 -12.83 3.88
N GLU A 90 6.36 -11.79 3.33
CA GLU A 90 6.34 -10.45 3.93
C GLU A 90 4.93 -9.84 3.94
N LYS A 91 4.16 -10.02 2.86
CA LYS A 91 2.76 -9.58 2.81
C LYS A 91 1.91 -10.29 3.86
N MET A 92 2.13 -11.59 4.05
CA MET A 92 1.43 -12.37 5.06
C MET A 92 1.76 -11.90 6.48
N GLU A 93 3.03 -11.58 6.76
CA GLU A 93 3.43 -10.98 8.03
C GLU A 93 2.79 -9.61 8.25
N ASP A 94 2.78 -8.73 7.25
CA ASP A 94 2.10 -7.43 7.35
C ASP A 94 0.60 -7.58 7.64
N ARG A 95 -0.06 -8.59 7.04
CA ARG A 95 -1.46 -8.92 7.31
C ARG A 95 -1.67 -9.40 8.74
N LYS A 96 -0.80 -10.26 9.28
CA LYS A 96 -0.86 -10.72 10.68
C LYS A 96 -0.76 -9.55 11.65
N LYS A 97 0.26 -8.69 11.46
CA LYS A 97 0.48 -7.50 12.30
C LYS A 97 -0.71 -6.55 12.26
N LEU A 98 -1.23 -6.26 11.07
CA LEU A 98 -2.42 -5.42 10.90
C LEU A 98 -3.66 -6.03 11.55
N THR A 99 -3.83 -7.34 11.45
CA THR A 99 -4.97 -8.05 12.05
C THR A 99 -4.90 -7.98 13.57
N LEU A 100 -3.72 -8.20 14.15
CA LEU A 100 -3.51 -8.04 15.59
C LEU A 100 -3.79 -6.61 16.05
N ALA A 101 -3.26 -5.60 15.34
CA ALA A 101 -3.52 -4.20 15.66
C ALA A 101 -5.02 -3.87 15.60
N ARG A 102 -5.74 -4.34 14.57
CA ARG A 102 -7.20 -4.15 14.44
C ARG A 102 -7.99 -4.82 15.57
N LYS A 103 -7.58 -6.02 16.01
CA LYS A 103 -8.18 -6.69 17.17
C LYS A 103 -8.00 -5.87 18.45
N ASN A 104 -6.92 -5.10 18.55
CA ASN A 104 -6.62 -4.19 19.66
C ASN A 104 -7.05 -2.74 19.36
N GLY A 105 -8.14 -2.56 18.61
CA GLY A 105 -8.76 -1.24 18.41
C GLY A 105 -8.02 -0.28 17.48
N PHE A 106 -7.09 -0.75 16.64
CA PHE A 106 -6.42 0.13 15.67
C PHE A 106 -7.45 0.78 14.72
N PRO A 107 -7.45 2.13 14.57
CA PRO A 107 -8.44 2.86 13.79
C PRO A 107 -8.62 2.36 12.35
N ARG A 108 -9.88 2.34 11.90
CA ARG A 108 -10.21 2.00 10.50
C ARG A 108 -9.92 3.21 9.60
N PRO A 109 -9.57 2.98 8.32
CA PRO A 109 -9.40 4.09 7.40
C PRO A 109 -10.74 4.76 7.13
N LEU A 110 -10.82 6.06 7.42
CA LEU A 110 -11.92 6.93 7.00
C LEU A 110 -11.68 7.46 5.57
N PRO A 111 -12.73 7.86 4.82
CA PRO A 111 -12.60 8.57 3.55
C PRO A 111 -11.90 9.92 3.75
N ILE A 112 -10.73 10.10 3.13
CA ILE A 112 -9.86 11.28 3.34
C ILE A 112 -9.86 12.26 2.17
N THR A 113 -10.54 11.94 1.07
CA THR A 113 -10.73 12.86 -0.05
C THR A 113 -12.21 13.08 -0.28
N GLY A 114 -12.61 14.27 -0.77
CA GLY A 114 -14.02 14.56 -1.07
C GLY A 114 -14.63 13.52 -2.02
N TYR A 115 -13.86 13.09 -3.02
CA TYR A 115 -14.24 11.99 -3.90
C TYR A 115 -14.53 10.69 -3.12
N GLN A 116 -13.68 10.30 -2.18
CA GLN A 116 -13.89 9.09 -1.39
C GLN A 116 -15.13 9.21 -0.50
N VAL A 117 -15.39 10.38 0.08
CA VAL A 117 -16.60 10.65 0.85
C VAL A 117 -17.83 10.49 -0.04
N PHE A 118 -17.84 11.15 -1.19
CA PHE A 118 -18.94 11.08 -2.17
C PHE A 118 -19.20 9.65 -2.64
N ILE A 119 -18.15 8.93 -3.05
CA ILE A 119 -18.27 7.54 -3.49
C ILE A 119 -18.74 6.65 -2.35
N HIS A 120 -18.22 6.84 -1.14
CA HIS A 120 -18.66 6.07 0.02
C HIS A 120 -20.16 6.28 0.25
N GLU A 121 -20.64 7.52 0.26
CA GLU A 121 -22.06 7.86 0.39
C GLU A 121 -22.92 7.21 -0.72
N ARG A 122 -22.56 7.42 -1.99
CA ARG A 122 -23.29 6.91 -3.15
C ARG A 122 -23.32 5.38 -3.25
N LEU A 123 -22.31 4.72 -2.70
CA LEU A 123 -22.21 3.26 -2.72
C LEU A 123 -22.64 2.61 -1.40
N THR A 124 -23.09 3.39 -0.41
CA THR A 124 -23.64 2.84 0.84
C THR A 124 -24.89 2.02 0.53
N GLY A 125 -25.03 0.85 1.17
CA GLY A 125 -26.23 0.02 1.04
C GLY A 125 -26.24 -0.97 -0.12
N ASN A 126 -25.20 -1.03 -0.97
CA ASN A 126 -25.11 -1.97 -2.10
C ASN A 126 -24.70 -3.41 -1.69
N LYS A 127 -25.11 -3.88 -0.51
CA LYS A 127 -24.78 -5.23 -0.03
C LYS A 127 -25.50 -6.28 -0.89
N GLY A 128 -24.77 -7.31 -1.32
CA GLY A 128 -25.35 -8.43 -2.08
C GLY A 128 -25.42 -8.24 -3.61
N MET A 129 -24.94 -7.10 -4.13
CA MET A 129 -24.83 -6.91 -5.59
C MET A 129 -23.69 -7.73 -6.19
N ASN A 130 -23.86 -8.16 -7.45
CA ASN A 130 -22.77 -8.81 -8.17
C ASN A 130 -21.63 -7.82 -8.49
N LEU A 131 -20.45 -8.35 -8.81
CA LEU A 131 -19.25 -7.53 -9.04
C LEU A 131 -19.39 -6.59 -10.24
N LYS A 132 -20.10 -7.01 -11.29
CA LYS A 132 -20.28 -6.23 -12.51
C LYS A 132 -21.16 -5.01 -12.25
N ASP A 133 -22.27 -5.18 -11.53
CA ASP A 133 -23.20 -4.12 -11.20
C ASP A 133 -22.57 -3.12 -10.23
N MET A 134 -21.77 -3.60 -9.27
CA MET A 134 -21.00 -2.73 -8.39
C MET A 134 -19.98 -1.89 -9.17
N THR A 135 -19.34 -2.48 -10.19
CA THR A 135 -18.40 -1.78 -11.07
C THR A 135 -19.13 -0.71 -11.91
N SER A 136 -20.31 -1.02 -12.44
CA SER A 136 -21.14 -0.04 -13.15
C SER A 136 -21.51 1.13 -12.23
N LYS A 137 -22.05 0.85 -11.03
CA LYS A 137 -22.41 1.91 -10.07
C LYS A 137 -21.24 2.77 -9.67
N LEU A 138 -20.05 2.19 -9.48
CA LEU A 138 -18.84 2.96 -9.21
C LEU A 138 -18.48 3.86 -10.40
N ALA A 139 -18.58 3.36 -11.63
CA ALA A 139 -18.32 4.15 -12.83
C ALA A 139 -19.34 5.30 -12.96
N ASP A 140 -20.62 5.04 -12.70
CA ASP A 140 -21.68 6.03 -12.76
C ASP A 140 -21.52 7.10 -11.67
N ALA A 141 -21.18 6.69 -10.44
CA ALA A 141 -20.85 7.62 -9.36
C ALA A 141 -19.59 8.44 -9.68
N SER A 142 -18.58 7.86 -10.31
CA SER A 142 -17.38 8.59 -10.72
C SER A 142 -17.69 9.65 -11.78
N LYS A 143 -18.53 9.32 -12.77
CA LYS A 143 -19.01 10.29 -13.77
C LYS A 143 -19.81 11.42 -13.10
N ALA A 144 -20.69 11.08 -12.17
CA ALA A 144 -21.48 12.06 -11.42
C ALA A 144 -20.56 13.04 -10.66
N TRP A 145 -19.52 12.54 -9.96
CA TRP A 145 -18.56 13.40 -9.27
C TRP A 145 -17.84 14.37 -10.22
N ASN A 146 -17.43 13.91 -11.40
CA ASN A 146 -16.75 14.75 -12.37
C ASN A 146 -17.67 15.85 -12.94
N GLY A 147 -18.99 15.60 -12.98
CA GLY A 147 -19.99 16.57 -13.41
C GLY A 147 -20.45 17.58 -12.35
N LEU A 148 -20.06 17.41 -11.08
CA LEU A 148 -20.39 18.38 -10.03
C LEU A 148 -19.56 19.65 -10.17
N ASP A 149 -20.19 20.78 -9.90
CA ASP A 149 -19.54 22.08 -9.70
C ASP A 149 -18.76 22.14 -8.38
N GLU A 150 -17.91 23.15 -8.24
CA GLU A 150 -17.04 23.27 -7.06
C GLU A 150 -17.84 23.53 -5.78
N SER A 151 -18.94 24.29 -5.84
CA SER A 151 -19.80 24.54 -4.68
C SER A 151 -20.47 23.26 -4.20
N SER A 152 -20.96 22.41 -5.12
CA SER A 152 -21.48 21.08 -4.76
C SER A 152 -20.42 20.11 -4.24
N LYS A 153 -19.13 20.32 -4.56
CA LYS A 153 -18.02 19.49 -4.06
C LYS A 153 -17.56 19.90 -2.67
N GLU A 154 -17.73 21.17 -2.32
CA GLU A 154 -17.32 21.76 -1.04
C GLU A 154 -17.72 20.97 0.22
N PRO A 155 -18.99 20.52 0.40
CA PRO A 155 -19.36 19.76 1.60
C PRO A 155 -18.56 18.46 1.75
N TYR A 156 -18.28 17.78 0.64
CA TYR A 156 -17.48 16.55 0.64
C TYR A 156 -16.02 16.80 0.98
N VAL A 157 -15.47 17.93 0.52
CA VAL A 157 -14.11 18.36 0.85
C VAL A 157 -14.01 18.69 2.35
N ASN A 158 -14.98 19.42 2.89
CA ASN A 158 -15.04 19.75 4.31
C ASN A 158 -15.12 18.49 5.18
N GLN A 159 -16.00 17.56 4.84
CA GLN A 159 -16.10 16.28 5.55
C GLN A 159 -14.81 15.44 5.44
N ALA A 160 -14.14 15.47 4.30
CA ALA A 160 -12.86 14.78 4.13
C ALA A 160 -11.75 15.37 5.02
N MET A 161 -11.74 16.70 5.21
CA MET A 161 -10.83 17.37 6.14
C MET A 161 -11.11 16.97 7.59
N GLU A 162 -12.39 16.96 7.99
CA GLU A 162 -12.79 16.51 9.33
C GLU A 162 -12.41 15.06 9.59
N ASN A 163 -12.66 14.17 8.62
CA ASN A 163 -12.26 12.75 8.69
C ASN A 163 -10.76 12.59 8.87
N LYS A 164 -9.95 13.42 8.20
CA LYS A 164 -8.49 13.42 8.37
C LYS A 164 -8.11 13.80 9.80
N LEU A 165 -8.72 14.86 10.35
CA LEU A 165 -8.45 15.31 11.73
C LEU A 165 -8.91 14.27 12.76
N ALA A 166 -10.13 13.74 12.62
CA ALA A 166 -10.66 12.69 13.48
C ALA A 166 -9.74 11.47 13.52
N ARG A 167 -9.29 11.01 12.34
CA ARG A 167 -8.34 9.90 12.24
C ARG A 167 -7.01 10.18 12.94
N LEU A 168 -6.47 11.40 12.85
CA LEU A 168 -5.23 11.75 13.52
C LEU A 168 -5.40 11.74 15.06
N ARG A 169 -6.55 12.24 15.55
CA ARG A 169 -6.90 12.18 16.98
C ARG A 169 -7.01 10.74 17.46
N GLU A 170 -7.74 9.90 16.74
CA GLU A 170 -7.88 8.46 17.06
C GLU A 170 -6.55 7.71 17.04
N LEU A 171 -5.66 8.03 16.09
CA LEU A 171 -4.33 7.42 16.07
C LEU A 171 -3.49 7.86 17.26
N LYS A 172 -3.60 9.13 17.69
CA LYS A 172 -2.89 9.65 18.85
C LYS A 172 -3.37 8.99 20.14
N THR A 173 -4.68 8.94 20.37
CA THR A 173 -5.26 8.27 21.54
C THR A 173 -4.94 6.77 21.55
N TRP A 174 -4.97 6.12 20.40
CA TRP A 174 -4.57 4.71 20.30
C TRP A 174 -3.10 4.49 20.67
N CYS A 175 -2.20 5.39 20.25
CA CYS A 175 -0.78 5.34 20.62
C CYS A 175 -0.57 5.53 22.13
N GLU A 176 -1.29 6.47 22.74
CA GLU A 176 -1.27 6.75 24.17
C GLU A 176 -1.75 5.53 24.97
N ASN A 177 -2.90 4.96 24.61
CA ASN A 177 -3.47 3.78 25.26
C ASN A 177 -2.55 2.56 25.22
N HIS A 178 -1.76 2.42 24.16
CA HIS A 178 -0.82 1.31 24.00
C HIS A 178 0.61 1.67 24.43
N GLY A 179 0.87 2.90 24.90
CA GLY A 179 2.19 3.40 25.28
C GLY A 179 3.23 3.23 24.17
N ILE A 180 2.91 3.72 22.97
CA ILE A 180 3.77 3.70 21.78
C ILE A 180 3.99 5.13 21.30
N THR A 181 5.19 5.45 20.82
CA THR A 181 5.49 6.75 20.23
C THR A 181 4.64 6.98 18.97
N TYR A 182 3.98 8.14 18.92
CA TYR A 182 3.17 8.55 17.78
C TYR A 182 3.98 8.61 16.47
N SER A 183 3.30 8.33 15.36
CA SER A 183 3.79 8.51 14.00
C SER A 183 2.59 8.58 13.06
N GLU A 184 2.61 9.50 12.10
CA GLU A 184 1.59 9.55 11.05
C GLU A 184 1.58 8.30 10.17
N ARG A 185 2.73 7.62 10.06
CA ARG A 185 2.87 6.42 9.23
C ARG A 185 2.27 5.21 9.91
N LYS A 186 1.11 4.76 9.40
CA LYS A 186 0.40 3.55 9.86
C LYS A 186 1.30 2.30 9.98
N SER A 187 2.17 2.04 9.01
CA SER A 187 3.06 0.87 9.04
C SER A 187 4.02 0.91 10.22
N VAL A 188 4.51 2.09 10.57
CA VAL A 188 5.40 2.31 11.72
C VAL A 188 4.66 2.02 13.02
N LEU A 189 3.44 2.55 13.18
CA LEU A 189 2.62 2.30 14.37
C LEU A 189 2.33 0.81 14.56
N ILE A 190 1.91 0.12 13.49
CA ILE A 190 1.60 -1.32 13.53
C ILE A 190 2.83 -2.13 13.90
N ASN A 191 3.99 -1.84 13.31
CA ASN A 191 5.23 -2.56 13.62
C ASN A 191 5.69 -2.31 15.06
N ARG A 192 5.60 -1.08 15.57
CA ARG A 192 5.94 -0.76 16.96
C ARG A 192 5.03 -1.49 17.94
N PHE A 193 3.73 -1.49 17.66
CA PHE A 193 2.76 -2.22 18.46
C PHE A 193 3.02 -3.72 18.48
N TYR A 194 3.24 -4.31 17.31
CA TYR A 194 3.54 -5.73 17.19
C TYR A 194 4.82 -6.11 17.95
N ALA A 195 5.89 -5.32 17.82
CA ALA A 195 7.14 -5.56 18.55
C ALA A 195 6.95 -5.48 20.08
N LYS A 196 6.13 -4.53 20.56
CA LYS A 196 5.81 -4.43 22.00
C LYS A 196 5.04 -5.66 22.47
N HIS A 197 4.03 -6.07 21.71
CA HIS A 197 3.21 -7.24 22.03
C HIS A 197 4.03 -8.54 22.06
N GLU A 198 4.93 -8.76 21.09
CA GLU A 198 5.81 -9.93 21.08
C GLU A 198 6.76 -9.93 22.28
N ARG A 199 7.36 -8.79 22.64
CA ARG A 199 8.21 -8.67 23.84
C ARG A 199 7.46 -9.01 25.12
N SER A 200 6.22 -8.52 25.27
CA SER A 200 5.36 -8.83 26.41
C SER A 200 5.02 -10.32 26.46
N LYS A 201 4.73 -10.93 25.31
CA LYS A 201 4.44 -12.36 25.20
C LYS A 201 5.65 -13.23 25.56
N THR A 202 6.85 -12.88 25.09
CA THR A 202 8.08 -13.60 25.45
C THR A 202 8.41 -13.46 26.93
N ALA A 203 8.19 -12.27 27.52
CA ALA A 203 8.40 -12.04 28.94
C ALA A 203 7.42 -12.86 29.80
N ALA A 204 6.15 -12.95 29.37
CA ALA A 204 5.14 -13.77 30.06
C ALA A 204 5.45 -15.28 29.99
N ALA A 205 5.95 -15.77 28.84
CA ALA A 205 6.37 -17.17 28.70
C ALA A 205 7.58 -17.49 29.60
N ALA A 206 8.59 -16.61 29.62
CA ALA A 206 9.77 -16.79 30.48
C ALA A 206 9.43 -16.75 31.98
N ALA A 207 8.43 -15.95 32.39
CA ALA A 207 7.97 -15.92 33.79
C ALA A 207 7.28 -17.23 34.21
N GLN A 208 6.58 -17.91 33.31
CA GLN A 208 5.90 -19.18 33.59
C GLN A 208 6.86 -20.39 33.63
N GLU A 209 8.06 -20.30 33.06
CA GLU A 209 9.07 -21.37 33.05
C GLU A 209 10.05 -21.33 34.25
N SER A 210 9.93 -20.35 35.15
CA SER A 210 10.75 -20.30 36.37
C SER A 210 10.24 -21.26 37.47
N PRO A 211 11.12 -22.07 38.12
CA PRO A 211 10.80 -23.46 38.45
C PRO A 211 10.19 -23.70 39.84
N LYS A 212 9.21 -24.62 39.88
CA LYS A 212 8.88 -25.48 41.04
C LYS A 212 10.08 -26.37 41.42
N LYS A 213 11.15 -25.82 41.98
CA LYS A 213 12.26 -26.57 42.60
C LYS A 213 12.67 -25.91 43.92
N SER A 214 11.86 -26.06 44.94
CA SER A 214 12.29 -25.95 46.35
C SER A 214 11.16 -26.33 47.31
N SER A 215 10.86 -27.62 47.44
CA SER A 215 10.25 -28.15 48.66
C SER A 215 10.29 -29.69 48.67
N LYS A 216 11.38 -30.24 49.20
CA LYS A 216 11.34 -31.17 50.33
C LYS A 216 12.78 -31.46 50.76
N LYS A 217 13.16 -30.82 51.87
CA LYS A 217 14.10 -31.39 52.83
C LYS A 217 13.39 -32.51 53.58
#